data_AF-A0A356T748-F1
#
_entry.id   AF-A0A356T748-F1
#
_cell.length_a   1.000
_cell.length_b   1.000
_cell.length_c   1.000
_cell.angle_alpha   90.00
_cell.angle_beta   90.00
_cell.angle_gamma   90.00
#
_symmetry.space_group_name_H-M   'P 1'
#
loop_
_entity.id
_entity.type
_entity.pdbx_description
1 polymer ?
#
loop_
_entity_poly.entity_id
_entity_poly.type
_entity_poly.pdbx_seq_one_letter_code
_entity_poly.pdbx_strand_id
1 'polypeptide(L)'
;MEVPALEHGALIVVNSADIVAYLERVFPERPVHPADHAAWGRARAWERCSDAVVDAIVIDVSYWLWAERDDEIPEGLLDRAREDIGRVYDALERDLAGQDFLCGELSIADIALFPHLNASRMCQLPIDGARHPRLLAYYKRLRAMEPFASDLARIQAYLADPAALDVERRRIFWRGDRLEWMLAAGQHAWLMKEIEEGRVIWPGLGIPG
;
A
#
# COMPACT_ATOMS: atom_id res chain seq x y z
N MET A 1 16.89 -7.85 -1.22
CA MET A 1 15.89 -8.54 -0.38
C MET A 1 14.59 -7.78 -0.52
N GLU A 2 13.48 -8.51 -0.63
CA GLU A 2 12.14 -7.91 -0.54
C GLU A 2 11.79 -7.69 0.93
N VAL A 3 11.04 -6.63 1.21
CA VAL A 3 10.53 -6.30 2.53
C VAL A 3 9.00 -6.25 2.47
N PRO A 4 8.28 -6.59 3.54
CA PRO A 4 8.77 -7.04 4.85
C PRO A 4 9.27 -8.49 4.86
N ALA A 5 10.04 -8.83 5.91
CA ALA A 5 10.45 -10.20 6.25
C ALA A 5 10.13 -10.47 7.73
N LEU A 6 9.61 -11.66 8.01
CA LEU A 6 9.35 -12.18 9.35
C LEU A 6 10.34 -13.31 9.65
N GLU A 7 11.08 -13.16 10.74
CA GLU A 7 11.90 -14.24 11.30
C GLU A 7 11.12 -14.93 12.42
N HIS A 8 10.86 -16.24 12.28
CA HIS A 8 10.28 -17.07 13.32
C HIS A 8 11.15 -18.30 13.56
N GLY A 9 12.02 -18.22 14.57
CA GLY A 9 13.05 -19.22 14.82
C GLY A 9 14.08 -19.22 13.70
N ALA A 10 14.22 -20.35 13.00
CA ALA A 10 15.11 -20.47 11.83
C ALA A 10 14.40 -20.20 10.49
N LEU A 11 13.08 -20.00 10.50
CA LEU A 11 12.30 -19.73 9.30
C LEU A 11 12.28 -18.23 9.00
N ILE A 12 12.53 -17.88 7.75
CA ILE A 12 12.33 -16.52 7.22
C ILE A 12 11.15 -16.60 6.24
N VAL A 13 10.11 -15.81 6.50
CA VAL A 13 8.96 -15.63 5.58
C VAL A 13 9.03 -14.21 5.04
N VAL A 14 9.01 -14.06 3.72
CA VAL A 14 9.11 -12.77 3.03
C VAL A 14 7.81 -12.53 2.29
N ASN A 15 7.47 -11.27 2.03
CA ASN A 15 6.21 -10.79 1.44
C ASN A 15 5.06 -10.72 2.45
N SER A 16 4.31 -9.60 2.43
CA SER A 16 3.22 -9.34 3.39
C SER A 16 2.13 -10.39 3.35
N ALA A 17 1.67 -10.81 2.16
CA ALA A 17 0.60 -11.80 2.04
C ALA A 17 1.02 -13.19 2.52
N ASP A 18 2.28 -13.57 2.25
CA ASP A 18 2.83 -14.86 2.71
C ASP A 18 3.07 -14.85 4.22
N ILE A 19 3.52 -13.73 4.79
CA ILE A 19 3.65 -13.53 6.23
C ILE A 19 2.28 -13.67 6.91
N VAL A 20 1.25 -13.02 6.38
CA VAL A 20 -0.11 -13.11 6.93
C VAL A 20 -0.63 -14.55 6.85
N ALA A 21 -0.49 -15.22 5.70
CA ALA A 21 -0.89 -16.61 5.54
C ALA A 21 -0.14 -17.56 6.49
N TYR A 22 1.14 -17.30 6.74
CA TYR A 22 1.93 -18.03 7.72
C TYR A 22 1.43 -17.81 9.16
N LEU A 23 1.18 -16.56 9.54
CA LEU A 23 0.69 -16.21 10.88
C LEU A 23 -0.68 -16.81 11.16
N GLU A 24 -1.59 -16.81 10.19
CA GLU A 24 -2.90 -17.49 10.25
C GLU A 24 -2.76 -18.99 10.53
N ARG A 25 -1.77 -19.63 9.90
CA ARG A 25 -1.51 -21.06 10.09
C ARG A 25 -0.93 -21.37 11.46
N VAL A 26 -0.06 -20.51 11.98
CA VAL A 26 0.74 -20.78 13.19
C VAL A 26 0.06 -20.27 14.46
N PHE A 27 -0.75 -19.21 14.37
CA PHE A 27 -1.48 -18.60 15.47
C PHE A 27 -2.99 -18.53 15.18
N PRO A 28 -3.65 -19.68 14.98
CA PRO A 28 -5.05 -19.74 14.54
C PRO A 28 -6.05 -19.15 15.55
N GLU A 29 -5.63 -18.92 16.80
CA GLU A 29 -6.44 -18.28 17.84
C GLU A 29 -6.53 -16.75 17.70
N ARG A 30 -5.79 -16.15 16.76
CA ARG A 30 -5.80 -14.71 16.46
C ARG A 30 -6.00 -14.44 14.95
N PRO A 31 -7.12 -14.89 14.35
CA PRO A 31 -7.34 -14.70 12.93
C PRO A 31 -7.52 -13.22 12.59
N VAL A 32 -6.97 -12.81 11.46
CA VAL A 32 -7.23 -11.54 10.78
C VAL A 32 -8.17 -11.74 9.58
N HIS A 33 -8.48 -12.98 9.21
CA HIS A 33 -9.53 -13.26 8.24
C HIS A 33 -10.89 -13.52 8.89
N PRO A 34 -12.00 -13.02 8.31
CA PRO A 34 -13.34 -13.33 8.77
C PRO A 34 -13.64 -14.84 8.68
N ALA A 35 -14.42 -15.35 9.64
CA ALA A 35 -14.85 -16.75 9.64
C ALA A 35 -15.94 -17.05 8.60
N ASP A 36 -16.82 -16.07 8.32
CA ASP A 36 -17.83 -16.21 7.27
C ASP A 36 -17.18 -16.28 5.88
N HIS A 37 -17.56 -17.29 5.09
CA HIS A 37 -16.93 -17.55 3.80
C HIS A 37 -17.10 -16.40 2.79
N ALA A 38 -18.23 -15.69 2.82
CA ALA A 38 -18.46 -14.59 1.89
C ALA A 38 -17.67 -13.34 2.30
N ALA A 39 -17.61 -13.02 3.60
CA ALA A 39 -16.76 -11.97 4.14
C ALA A 39 -15.27 -12.29 3.93
N TRP A 40 -14.86 -13.54 4.11
CA TRP A 40 -13.50 -13.99 3.81
C TRP A 40 -13.10 -13.71 2.36
N GLY A 41 -13.97 -14.08 1.41
CA GLY A 41 -13.73 -13.84 -0.02
C GLY A 41 -13.63 -12.34 -0.35
N ARG A 42 -14.48 -11.52 0.25
CA ARG A 42 -14.42 -10.05 0.11
C ARG A 42 -13.14 -9.47 0.72
N ALA A 43 -12.73 -9.97 1.88
CA ALA A 43 -11.54 -9.48 2.57
C ALA A 43 -10.28 -9.73 1.73
N ARG A 44 -10.14 -10.94 1.16
CA ARG A 44 -9.06 -11.28 0.24
C ARG A 44 -9.09 -10.49 -1.07
N ALA A 45 -10.27 -10.11 -1.55
CA ALA A 45 -10.39 -9.27 -2.73
C ALA A 45 -9.89 -7.84 -2.45
N TRP A 46 -10.25 -7.26 -1.29
CA TRP A 46 -9.80 -5.94 -0.88
C TRP A 46 -8.32 -5.89 -0.49
N GLU A 47 -7.77 -6.95 0.13
CA GLU A 47 -6.33 -7.09 0.36
C GLU A 47 -5.57 -7.06 -0.96
N ARG A 48 -5.95 -7.90 -1.93
CA ARG A 48 -5.32 -7.91 -3.27
C ARG A 48 -5.46 -6.56 -3.99
N CYS A 49 -6.62 -5.91 -3.89
CA CYS A 49 -6.82 -4.57 -4.45
C CYS A 49 -5.86 -3.56 -3.81
N SER A 50 -5.63 -3.66 -2.50
CA SER A 50 -4.69 -2.81 -1.79
C SER A 50 -3.26 -3.06 -2.27
N ASP A 51 -2.83 -4.33 -2.31
CA ASP A 51 -1.47 -4.72 -2.70
C ASP A 51 -1.14 -4.43 -4.17
N ALA A 52 -2.11 -4.53 -5.08
CA ALA A 52 -1.89 -4.37 -6.52
C ALA A 52 -2.21 -2.95 -7.00
N VAL A 53 -3.40 -2.45 -6.68
CA VAL A 53 -3.93 -1.21 -7.28
C VAL A 53 -3.59 -0.01 -6.43
N VAL A 54 -3.93 -0.06 -5.13
CA VAL A 54 -3.74 1.09 -4.23
C VAL A 54 -2.25 1.33 -4.00
N ASP A 55 -1.47 0.27 -3.80
CA ASP A 55 -0.01 0.35 -3.71
C ASP A 55 0.59 1.02 -4.96
N ALA A 56 0.26 0.55 -6.16
CA ALA A 56 0.81 1.12 -7.38
C ALA A 56 0.52 2.62 -7.51
N ILE A 57 -0.75 3.03 -7.33
CA ILE A 57 -1.14 4.43 -7.43
C ILE A 57 -0.41 5.29 -6.40
N VAL A 58 -0.35 4.85 -5.14
CA VAL A 58 0.19 5.65 -4.04
C VAL A 58 1.71 5.67 -4.08
N ILE A 59 2.36 4.51 -4.26
CA ILE A 59 3.82 4.41 -4.22
C ILE A 59 4.46 5.08 -5.42
N ASP A 60 3.90 4.93 -6.62
CA ASP A 60 4.49 5.55 -7.80
C ASP A 60 4.51 7.08 -7.64
N VAL A 61 3.41 7.67 -7.17
CA VAL A 61 3.37 9.10 -6.81
C VAL A 61 4.31 9.43 -5.65
N SER A 62 4.45 8.53 -4.66
CA SER A 62 5.29 8.78 -3.50
C SER A 62 6.76 8.99 -3.85
N TYR A 63 7.25 8.47 -4.98
CA TYR A 63 8.64 8.62 -5.37
C TYR A 63 9.07 10.09 -5.48
N TRP A 64 8.18 11.01 -5.85
CA TRP A 64 8.48 12.45 -5.89
C TRP A 64 8.45 13.15 -4.52
N LEU A 65 8.20 12.41 -3.44
CA LEU A 65 8.27 12.92 -2.07
C LEU A 65 9.58 12.57 -1.36
N TRP A 66 10.15 11.40 -1.66
CA TRP A 66 11.26 10.85 -0.88
C TRP A 66 12.50 10.46 -1.69
N ALA A 67 12.37 10.21 -3.00
CA ALA A 67 13.52 9.90 -3.84
C ALA A 67 14.37 11.15 -4.10
N GLU A 68 15.68 10.96 -4.22
CA GLU A 68 16.63 11.96 -4.71
C GLU A 68 16.61 11.95 -6.23
N ARG A 69 16.01 12.96 -6.84
CA ARG A 69 15.88 13.07 -8.29
C ARG A 69 15.87 14.53 -8.74
N ASP A 70 16.38 14.75 -9.95
CA ASP A 70 16.52 16.06 -10.56
C ASP A 70 15.43 16.35 -11.61
N ASP A 71 14.51 15.40 -11.82
CA ASP A 71 13.37 15.52 -12.72
C ASP A 71 12.06 15.81 -11.96
N GLU A 72 11.09 16.33 -12.71
CA GLU A 72 9.76 16.63 -12.19
C GLU A 72 8.82 15.42 -12.35
N ILE A 73 7.70 15.46 -11.64
CA ILE A 73 6.64 14.46 -11.84
C ILE A 73 6.13 14.52 -13.29
N PRO A 74 6.02 13.38 -14.00
CA PRO A 74 5.54 13.35 -15.37
C PRO A 74 4.16 13.99 -15.49
N GLU A 75 3.97 14.74 -16.59
CA GLU A 75 2.71 15.40 -16.87
C GLU A 75 1.55 14.39 -16.86
N GLY A 76 0.44 14.78 -16.21
CA GLY A 76 -0.77 13.96 -16.11
C GLY A 76 -0.69 12.79 -15.12
N LEU A 77 0.48 12.44 -14.58
CA LEU A 77 0.60 11.30 -13.66
C LEU A 77 -0.19 11.51 -12.37
N LEU A 78 -0.06 12.68 -11.76
CA LEU A 78 -0.78 13.00 -10.52
C LEU A 78 -2.30 13.09 -10.74
N ASP A 79 -2.74 13.61 -11.89
CA ASP A 79 -4.16 13.69 -12.22
C ASP A 79 -4.74 12.30 -12.48
N ARG A 80 -3.98 11.43 -13.16
CA ARG A 80 -4.35 10.02 -13.31
C ARG A 80 -4.42 9.30 -11.97
N ALA A 81 -3.47 9.53 -11.07
CA ALA A 81 -3.51 8.99 -9.71
C ALA A 81 -4.75 9.44 -8.94
N ARG A 82 -5.12 10.73 -9.02
CA ARG A 82 -6.34 11.28 -8.40
C ARG A 82 -7.61 10.65 -8.97
N GLU A 83 -7.65 10.42 -10.28
CA GLU A 83 -8.79 9.76 -10.93
C GLU A 83 -8.93 8.31 -10.43
N ASP A 84 -7.86 7.51 -10.53
CA ASP A 84 -7.90 6.09 -10.20
C ASP A 84 -8.15 5.86 -8.71
N ILE A 85 -7.45 6.59 -7.81
CA ILE A 85 -7.70 6.49 -6.37
C ILE A 85 -9.11 6.98 -6.00
N GLY A 86 -9.64 7.98 -6.73
CA GLY A 86 -11.01 8.46 -6.53
C GLY A 86 -12.05 7.36 -6.78
N ARG A 87 -11.84 6.52 -7.80
CA ARG A 87 -12.69 5.35 -8.07
C ARG A 87 -12.60 4.30 -6.97
N VAL A 88 -11.40 4.09 -6.41
CA VAL A 88 -11.21 3.21 -5.24
C VAL A 88 -11.96 3.78 -4.04
N TYR A 89 -11.84 5.08 -3.77
CA TYR A 89 -12.54 5.74 -2.67
C TYR A 89 -14.06 5.68 -2.81
N ASP A 90 -14.60 5.82 -4.02
CA ASP A 90 -16.04 5.64 -4.27
C ASP A 90 -16.50 4.20 -3.96
N ALA A 91 -15.68 3.20 -4.31
CA ALA A 91 -15.98 1.81 -4.01
C ALA A 91 -15.92 1.51 -2.51
N LEU A 92 -14.90 2.03 -1.80
CA LEU A 92 -14.79 1.91 -0.35
C LEU A 92 -15.95 2.62 0.37
N GLU A 93 -16.31 3.83 -0.07
CA GLU A 93 -17.44 4.59 0.50
C GLU A 93 -18.76 3.82 0.38
N ARG A 94 -19.00 3.16 -0.77
CA ARG A 94 -20.16 2.30 -0.97
C ARG A 94 -20.09 1.05 -0.08
N ASP A 95 -18.96 0.38 -0.04
CA ASP A 95 -18.81 -0.87 0.69
C ASP A 95 -18.87 -0.65 2.21
N LEU A 96 -18.50 0.54 2.72
CA LEU A 96 -18.67 0.94 4.12
C LEU A 96 -20.11 1.33 4.49
N ALA A 97 -21.07 1.24 3.57
CA ALA A 97 -22.46 1.56 3.87
C ALA A 97 -23.06 0.57 4.88
N GLY A 98 -23.34 1.04 6.10
CA GLY A 98 -24.01 0.26 7.13
C GLY A 98 -23.09 -0.64 7.96
N GLN A 99 -21.77 -0.48 7.86
CA GLN A 99 -20.81 -1.27 8.63
C GLN A 99 -19.58 -0.45 9.06
N ASP A 100 -18.92 -0.88 10.14
CA ASP A 100 -17.77 -0.20 10.72
C ASP A 100 -16.44 -0.58 10.06
N PHE A 101 -16.37 -1.74 9.41
CA PHE A 101 -15.18 -2.26 8.73
C PHE A 101 -15.58 -2.80 7.36
N LEU A 102 -14.62 -2.96 6.43
CA LEU A 102 -14.92 -3.33 5.04
C LEU A 102 -15.65 -4.66 4.91
N CYS A 103 -15.41 -5.58 5.83
CA CYS A 103 -16.01 -6.90 5.85
C CYS A 103 -16.84 -7.15 7.11
N GLY A 104 -17.37 -6.09 7.73
CA GLY A 104 -18.24 -6.14 8.92
C GLY A 104 -17.47 -6.14 10.24
N GLU A 105 -16.37 -6.88 10.31
CA GLU A 105 -15.40 -6.89 11.43
C GLU A 105 -14.01 -6.46 10.94
N LEU A 106 -13.13 -6.08 11.88
CA LEU A 106 -11.74 -5.77 11.56
C LEU A 106 -11.08 -7.00 10.95
N SER A 107 -10.49 -6.83 9.76
CA SER A 107 -9.93 -7.92 8.99
C SER A 107 -8.67 -7.51 8.23
N ILE A 108 -8.09 -8.47 7.51
CA ILE A 108 -6.97 -8.23 6.61
C ILE A 108 -7.25 -7.13 5.57
N ALA A 109 -8.52 -6.95 5.18
CA ALA A 109 -8.93 -5.91 4.23
C ALA A 109 -8.57 -4.52 4.77
N ASP A 110 -8.83 -4.32 6.06
CA ASP A 110 -8.62 -3.05 6.75
C ASP A 110 -7.13 -2.86 7.06
N ILE A 111 -6.46 -3.93 7.48
CA ILE A 111 -5.03 -3.95 7.82
C ILE A 111 -4.16 -3.65 6.59
N ALA A 112 -4.44 -4.28 5.45
CA ALA A 112 -3.70 -4.06 4.20
C ALA A 112 -3.95 -2.67 3.62
N LEU A 113 -5.18 -2.16 3.70
CA LEU A 113 -5.53 -0.86 3.14
C LEU A 113 -4.98 0.34 3.94
N PHE A 114 -4.91 0.20 5.27
CA PHE A 114 -4.63 1.33 6.16
C PHE A 114 -3.32 2.09 5.87
N PRO A 115 -2.16 1.42 5.66
CA PRO A 115 -0.90 2.11 5.36
C PRO A 115 -1.02 3.02 4.13
N HIS A 116 -1.71 2.55 3.09
CA HIS A 116 -1.93 3.33 1.87
C HIS A 116 -2.85 4.53 2.09
N LEU A 117 -3.93 4.40 2.87
CA LEU A 117 -4.79 5.54 3.21
C LEU A 117 -4.05 6.61 4.02
N ASN A 118 -3.11 6.19 4.88
CA ASN A 118 -2.28 7.14 5.62
C ASN A 118 -1.28 7.86 4.70
N ALA A 119 -0.62 7.12 3.80
CA ALA A 119 0.36 7.65 2.86
C ALA A 119 -0.27 8.56 1.78
N SER A 120 -1.52 8.29 1.37
CA SER A 120 -2.20 9.04 0.31
C SER A 120 -2.30 10.54 0.62
N ARG A 121 -2.43 10.92 1.89
CA ARG A 121 -2.45 12.32 2.33
C ARG A 121 -1.15 13.06 1.98
N MET A 122 0.01 12.39 2.14
CA MET A 122 1.31 12.96 1.79
C MET A 122 1.50 13.01 0.27
N CYS A 123 0.88 12.08 -0.46
CA CYS A 123 0.95 11.97 -1.91
C CYS A 123 -0.02 12.90 -2.67
N GLN A 124 -0.64 13.87 -2.01
CA GLN A 124 -1.66 14.76 -2.61
C GLN A 124 -2.87 13.99 -3.18
N LEU A 125 -3.19 12.85 -2.57
CA LEU A 125 -4.34 12.00 -2.86
C LEU A 125 -5.27 11.93 -1.63
N PRO A 126 -5.77 13.07 -1.11
CA PRO A 126 -6.57 13.07 0.11
C PRO A 126 -7.95 12.44 -0.10
N ILE A 127 -8.48 11.84 0.95
CA ILE A 127 -9.92 11.50 1.03
C ILE A 127 -10.71 12.80 1.06
N ASP A 128 -11.64 12.98 0.12
CA ASP A 128 -12.60 14.09 0.15
C ASP A 128 -13.71 13.76 1.15
N GLY A 129 -13.70 14.41 2.32
CA GLY A 129 -14.69 14.16 3.37
C GLY A 129 -16.13 14.56 3.00
N ALA A 130 -16.34 15.42 2.01
CA ALA A 130 -17.67 15.78 1.54
C ALA A 130 -18.24 14.68 0.61
N ARG A 131 -17.38 14.07 -0.21
CA ARG A 131 -17.75 12.98 -1.13
C ARG A 131 -17.73 11.60 -0.47
N HIS A 132 -16.79 11.38 0.45
CA HIS A 132 -16.49 10.08 1.08
C HIS A 132 -16.58 10.16 2.62
N PRO A 133 -17.72 10.56 3.20
CA PRO A 133 -17.85 10.75 4.65
C PRO A 133 -17.69 9.45 5.45
N ARG A 134 -18.13 8.29 4.92
CA ARG A 134 -17.99 7.00 5.63
C ARG A 134 -16.54 6.53 5.59
N LEU A 135 -15.87 6.66 4.44
CA LEU A 135 -14.44 6.36 4.32
C LEU A 135 -13.60 7.23 5.26
N LEU A 136 -13.92 8.53 5.36
CA LEU A 136 -13.21 9.41 6.29
C LEU A 136 -13.46 9.03 7.76
N ALA A 137 -14.69 8.66 8.12
CA ALA A 137 -15.01 8.19 9.47
C ALA A 137 -14.31 6.86 9.79
N TYR A 138 -14.31 5.92 8.84
CA TYR A 138 -13.60 4.66 8.90
C TYR A 138 -12.10 4.84 9.10
N TYR A 139 -11.47 5.70 8.29
CA TYR A 139 -10.04 6.00 8.44
C TYR A 139 -9.72 6.57 9.83
N LYS A 140 -10.55 7.50 10.33
CA LYS A 140 -10.39 8.05 11.69
C LYS A 140 -10.54 6.97 12.77
N ARG A 141 -11.49 6.03 12.61
CA ARG A 141 -11.70 4.91 13.52
C ARG A 141 -10.44 4.03 13.59
N LEU A 142 -9.92 3.59 12.44
CA LEU A 142 -8.71 2.77 12.39
C LEU A 142 -7.53 3.46 13.06
N ARG A 143 -7.27 4.74 12.73
CA ARG A 143 -6.16 5.50 13.34
C ARG A 143 -6.22 5.58 14.86
N ALA A 144 -7.41 5.51 15.46
CA ALA A 144 -7.59 5.60 16.90
C ALA A 144 -7.43 4.25 17.62
N MET A 145 -7.40 3.14 16.88
CA MET A 145 -7.18 1.80 17.43
C MET A 145 -5.69 1.56 17.67
N GLU A 146 -5.36 0.82 18.73
CA GLU A 146 -3.97 0.66 19.19
C GLU A 146 -3.00 0.19 18.09
N PRO A 147 -3.29 -0.88 17.31
CA PRO A 147 -2.27 -1.43 16.41
C PRO A 147 -1.85 -0.43 15.34
N PHE A 148 -2.83 0.33 14.84
CA PHE A 148 -2.64 1.37 13.83
C PHE A 148 -2.00 2.62 14.42
N ALA A 149 -2.41 3.06 15.61
CA ALA A 149 -1.78 4.20 16.29
C ALA A 149 -0.31 3.92 16.61
N SER A 150 0.00 2.69 17.02
CA SER A 150 1.36 2.19 17.30
C SER A 150 2.22 2.18 16.03
N ASP A 151 1.68 1.66 14.93
CA ASP A 151 2.34 1.71 13.62
C ASP A 151 2.63 3.14 13.15
N LEU A 152 1.64 4.04 13.25
CA LEU A 152 1.83 5.46 12.91
C LEU A 152 2.92 6.13 13.76
N ALA A 153 3.01 5.80 15.05
CA ALA A 153 4.07 6.32 15.91
C ALA A 153 5.46 5.82 15.48
N ARG A 154 5.57 4.57 15.03
CA ARG A 154 6.82 4.03 14.46
C ARG A 154 7.19 4.73 13.16
N ILE A 155 6.23 4.94 12.26
CA ILE A 155 6.45 5.71 11.02
C ILE A 155 6.92 7.13 11.34
N GLN A 156 6.28 7.81 12.30
CA GLN A 156 6.68 9.16 12.71
C GLN A 156 8.12 9.17 13.26
N ALA A 157 8.48 8.21 14.10
CA ALA A 157 9.84 8.09 14.63
C ALA A 157 10.86 7.78 13.54
N TYR A 158 10.51 6.89 12.60
CA TYR A 158 11.34 6.53 11.45
C TYR A 158 11.62 7.73 10.54
N LEU A 159 10.62 8.57 10.27
CA LEU A 159 10.75 9.76 9.44
C LEU A 159 11.37 10.97 10.16
N ALA A 160 11.60 10.90 11.47
CA ALA A 160 12.14 12.01 12.25
C ALA A 160 13.63 12.29 11.97
N ASP A 161 14.38 11.30 11.49
CA ASP A 161 15.77 11.45 11.07
C ASP A 161 16.00 10.88 9.67
N PRO A 162 15.66 11.64 8.61
CA PRO A 162 15.84 11.19 7.23
C PRO A 162 17.30 10.86 6.85
N ALA A 163 18.28 11.41 7.58
CA ALA A 163 19.70 11.16 7.32
C ALA A 163 20.17 9.79 7.86
N ALA A 164 19.42 9.18 8.77
CA ALA A 164 19.69 7.85 9.32
C ALA A 164 19.02 6.72 8.52
N LEU A 165 18.24 7.04 7.48
CA LEU A 165 17.54 6.05 6.67
C LEU A 165 18.51 5.34 5.72
N ASP A 166 18.76 4.05 5.98
CA ASP A 166 19.49 3.15 5.07
C ASP A 166 18.57 2.66 3.94
N VAL A 167 18.12 3.60 3.11
CA VAL A 167 17.24 3.32 1.97
C VAL A 167 17.89 3.82 0.68
N GLU A 168 17.75 3.04 -0.39
CA GLU A 168 18.10 3.50 -1.73
C GLU A 168 17.12 4.60 -2.16
N ARG A 169 17.65 5.78 -2.51
CA ARG A 169 16.85 6.98 -2.82
C ARG A 169 17.00 7.44 -4.26
N ARG A 170 18.00 6.96 -5.00
CA ARG A 170 18.28 7.44 -6.36
C ARG A 170 17.71 6.53 -7.43
N ARG A 171 17.78 5.21 -7.20
CA ARG A 171 17.21 4.23 -8.11
C ARG A 171 15.90 3.70 -7.57
N ILE A 172 14.92 3.55 -8.46
CA ILE A 172 13.57 3.12 -8.10
C ILE A 172 13.40 1.63 -8.36
N PHE A 173 12.85 0.94 -7.36
CA PHE A 173 12.51 -0.47 -7.48
C PHE A 173 11.19 -0.65 -8.23
N TRP A 174 11.26 -1.23 -9.42
CA TRP A 174 10.10 -1.44 -10.28
C TRP A 174 9.74 -2.93 -10.38
N ARG A 175 8.47 -3.27 -10.13
CA ARG A 175 7.94 -4.64 -10.23
C ARG A 175 6.43 -4.62 -10.45
N GLY A 176 5.92 -5.61 -11.19
CA GLY A 176 4.51 -5.99 -11.18
C GLY A 176 3.56 -4.84 -11.49
N ASP A 177 2.55 -4.67 -10.64
CA ASP A 177 1.44 -3.74 -10.85
C ASP A 177 1.87 -2.27 -10.91
N ARG A 178 3.01 -1.89 -10.31
CA ARG A 178 3.59 -0.54 -10.45
C ARG A 178 4.00 -0.23 -11.90
N LEU A 179 4.63 -1.20 -12.56
CA LEU A 179 4.96 -1.07 -13.99
C LEU A 179 3.68 -1.04 -14.83
N GLU A 180 2.73 -1.93 -14.54
CA GLU A 180 1.46 -1.98 -15.25
C GLU A 180 0.73 -0.65 -15.15
N TRP A 181 0.64 -0.06 -13.95
CA TRP A 181 -0.03 1.20 -13.73
C TRP A 181 0.68 2.36 -14.44
N MET A 182 2.00 2.47 -14.36
CA MET A 182 2.75 3.50 -15.11
C MET A 182 2.53 3.42 -16.62
N LEU A 183 2.51 2.21 -17.18
CA LEU A 183 2.24 1.99 -18.60
C LEU A 183 0.80 2.37 -18.94
N ALA A 184 -0.17 1.94 -18.14
CA ALA A 184 -1.59 2.26 -18.31
C ALA A 184 -1.88 3.77 -18.11
N ALA A 185 -1.05 4.46 -17.32
CA ALA A 185 -1.06 5.90 -17.12
C ALA A 185 -0.40 6.69 -18.28
N GLY A 186 0.08 5.99 -19.32
CA GLY A 186 0.70 6.61 -20.49
C GLY A 186 2.16 7.02 -20.29
N GLN A 187 2.78 6.66 -19.16
CA GLN A 187 4.13 7.12 -18.80
C GLN A 187 5.27 6.24 -19.34
N HIS A 188 5.00 5.51 -20.43
CA HIS A 188 5.96 4.59 -21.05
C HIS A 188 7.24 5.31 -21.51
N ALA A 189 7.14 6.51 -22.08
CA ALA A 189 8.32 7.26 -22.53
C ALA A 189 9.21 7.69 -21.35
N TRP A 190 8.61 8.15 -20.26
CA TRP A 190 9.34 8.50 -19.04
C TRP A 190 10.00 7.25 -18.42
N LEU A 191 9.26 6.15 -18.31
CA LEU A 191 9.78 4.89 -17.77
C LEU A 191 10.96 4.35 -18.60
N MET A 192 10.89 4.43 -19.93
CA MET A 192 12.01 4.03 -20.79
C MET A 192 13.25 4.88 -20.54
N LYS A 193 13.10 6.18 -20.32
CA LYS A 193 14.21 7.06 -19.96
C LYS A 193 14.84 6.65 -18.62
N GLU A 194 14.04 6.31 -17.60
CA GLU A 194 14.56 5.81 -16.32
C GLU A 194 15.44 4.56 -16.51
N ILE A 195 15.01 3.65 -17.40
CA ILE A 195 15.74 2.41 -17.69
C ILE A 195 17.05 2.71 -18.42
N GLU A 196 17.00 3.52 -19.47
CA GLU A 196 18.16 3.88 -20.29
C GLU A 196 19.24 4.63 -19.49
N GLU A 197 18.81 5.48 -18.55
CA GLU A 197 19.70 6.26 -17.68
C GLU A 197 20.12 5.48 -16.41
N GLY A 198 19.75 4.20 -16.30
CA GLY A 198 20.20 3.32 -15.21
C GLY A 198 19.62 3.66 -13.83
N ARG A 199 18.47 4.35 -13.79
CA ARG A 199 17.77 4.76 -12.56
C ARG A 199 16.80 3.70 -12.02
N VAL A 200 16.82 2.49 -12.56
CA VAL A 200 15.93 1.39 -12.15
C VAL A 200 16.68 0.31 -11.38
N ILE A 201 16.01 -0.28 -10.38
CA ILE A 201 16.38 -1.55 -9.78
C ILE A 201 15.29 -2.56 -10.11
N TRP A 202 15.73 -3.71 -10.61
CA TRP A 202 14.84 -4.83 -10.88
C TRP A 202 14.87 -5.84 -9.74
N PRO A 203 13.73 -6.47 -9.41
CA PRO A 203 13.71 -7.59 -8.50
C PRO A 203 14.63 -8.72 -8.97
N GLY A 204 15.28 -9.41 -8.04
CA GLY A 204 15.89 -10.70 -8.32
C GLY A 204 14.82 -11.75 -8.69
N LEU A 205 15.26 -12.93 -9.14
CA LEU A 205 14.39 -14.00 -9.61
C LEU A 205 13.42 -14.55 -8.56
N GLY A 206 13.58 -14.20 -7.28
CA GLY A 206 12.71 -14.66 -6.21
C GLY A 206 12.74 -16.17 -5.99
N ILE A 207 13.84 -16.83 -6.37
CA ILE A 207 14.00 -18.28 -6.17
C ILE A 207 14.09 -18.53 -4.66
N PRO A 208 13.20 -19.34 -4.07
CA PRO A 208 13.30 -19.73 -2.66
C PRO A 208 14.61 -20.50 -2.43
N GLY A 209 15.32 -20.14 -1.37
CA GLY A 209 16.58 -20.78 -0.94
C GLY A 209 16.38 -21.62 0.32
#